data_AF-A0AAN8G1N3-F1
#
_entry.id   AF-A0AAN8G1N3-F1
#
_cell.length_a   1.000
_cell.length_b   1.000
_cell.length_c   1.000
_cell.angle_alpha   90.00
_cell.angle_beta   90.00
_cell.angle_gamma   90.00
#
_symmetry.space_group_name_H-M   'P 1'
#
loop_
_entity.id
_entity.type
_entity.pdbx_description
1 polymer ?
#
loop_
_entity_poly.entity_id
_entity_poly.type
_entity_poly.pdbx_seq_one_letter_code
_entity_poly.pdbx_strand_id
1 'polypeptide(L)'
;MASLNTLFVFCISLSGTITIFSDAITLKPCMFNSTCSCNNADGYIDLHPIANNNNTPHFSNVTDGYNHVYSFNPCYGFDEGSVCQNAAICQLDTTANKYNVIGYADTVRSVSSSMYGLMFKYSSTTDMPQPSRNRTAYVVLVCDATKEGELQFVQEDPVNEFYFYLYSTHACAIPPAPTSPGAATRTFWTPPPPPVRTTAGPPTTPSPTSLPVIFSQKAEVVLMLCILIVLIILCGLVILSVCVFSARLKSTNNEKAELGQSANYGTKDETKIRLKTDF
;
A
#
# COMPACT_ATOMS: atom_id res chain seq x y z
N MET A 1 -15.62 -10.40 47.48
CA MET A 1 -16.10 -9.37 46.53
C MET A 1 -14.95 -8.44 46.20
N ALA A 2 -14.09 -8.87 45.28
CA ALA A 2 -13.00 -8.05 44.77
C ALA A 2 -13.58 -7.01 43.81
N SER A 3 -13.23 -5.74 44.03
CA SER A 3 -13.78 -4.58 43.35
C SER A 3 -13.49 -4.63 41.85
N LEU A 4 -14.55 -4.65 41.03
CA LEU A 4 -14.51 -4.60 39.56
C LEU A 4 -13.91 -3.26 39.05
N ASN A 5 -13.75 -2.27 39.93
CA ASN A 5 -13.19 -0.96 39.60
C ASN A 5 -11.66 -0.96 39.45
N THR A 6 -10.96 -2.02 39.89
CA THR A 6 -9.49 -2.07 39.80
C THR A 6 -8.99 -2.62 38.45
N LEU A 7 -9.87 -3.24 37.64
CA LEU A 7 -9.50 -3.81 36.34
C LEU A 7 -9.58 -2.78 35.19
N PHE A 8 -10.40 -1.73 35.32
CA PHE A 8 -10.54 -0.70 34.28
C PHE A 8 -9.42 0.35 34.28
N VAL A 9 -8.69 0.50 35.40
CA VAL A 9 -7.62 1.51 35.52
C VAL A 9 -6.29 1.03 34.91
N PHE A 10 -6.12 -0.28 34.70
CA PHE A 10 -4.88 -0.84 34.14
C PHE A 10 -4.78 -0.84 32.60
N CYS A 11 -5.88 -0.56 31.88
CA CYS A 11 -5.84 -0.50 30.41
C CYS A 11 -5.46 0.88 29.84
N ILE A 12 -5.39 1.94 30.67
CA ILE A 12 -5.21 3.33 30.18
C ILE A 12 -3.76 3.82 30.35
N SER A 13 -2.90 3.11 31.10
CA SER A 13 -1.52 3.55 31.40
C SER A 13 -0.44 2.94 30.49
N LEU A 14 -0.81 2.11 29.50
CA LEU A 14 0.12 1.58 28.48
C LEU A 14 -0.03 2.27 27.12
N SER A 15 -0.53 3.51 27.07
CA SER A 15 -0.41 4.40 25.92
C SER A 15 0.97 5.08 25.92
N GLY A 16 2.03 4.28 26.04
CA GLY A 16 3.35 4.70 25.62
C GLY A 16 3.26 5.00 24.13
N THR A 17 3.26 6.29 23.78
CA THR A 17 3.29 6.76 22.39
C THR A 17 4.56 6.21 21.76
N ILE A 18 4.48 5.04 21.13
CA ILE A 18 5.50 4.57 20.20
C ILE A 18 5.39 5.48 18.98
N THR A 19 6.10 6.60 19.02
CA THR A 19 6.40 7.39 17.83
C THR A 19 7.38 6.56 17.01
N ILE A 20 6.83 5.70 16.15
CA ILE A 20 7.60 5.07 15.08
C ILE A 20 7.90 6.22 14.12
N PHE A 21 9.09 6.84 14.25
CA PHE A 21 9.62 7.72 13.21
C PHE A 21 10.03 6.82 12.05
N SER A 22 9.04 6.36 11.29
CA SER A 22 9.27 5.87 9.94
C SER A 22 9.55 7.12 9.11
N ASP A 23 10.80 7.57 9.08
CA ASP A 23 11.25 8.44 8.00
C ASP A 23 11.13 7.61 6.72
N ALA A 24 9.92 7.62 6.14
CA ALA A 24 9.70 7.11 4.82
C ALA A 24 10.57 7.97 3.91
N ILE A 25 11.73 7.42 3.53
CA ILE A 25 12.66 8.02 2.58
C ILE A 25 11.85 8.22 1.31
N THR A 26 11.30 9.42 1.16
CA THR A 26 10.53 9.79 -0.01
C THR A 26 11.55 10.09 -1.08
N LEU A 27 11.94 9.04 -1.81
CA LEU A 27 12.87 9.17 -2.92
C LEU A 27 12.31 10.18 -3.92
N LYS A 28 13.07 11.25 -4.15
CA LYS A 28 12.69 12.30 -5.10
C LYS A 28 12.69 11.73 -6.51
N PRO A 29 11.80 12.24 -7.40
CA PRO A 29 11.83 11.85 -8.80
C PRO A 29 13.21 12.18 -9.37
N CYS A 30 13.75 11.26 -10.17
CA CYS A 30 15.09 11.37 -10.72
C CYS A 30 15.07 12.02 -12.11
N MET A 31 16.18 12.65 -12.50
CA MET A 31 16.40 13.11 -13.86
C MET A 31 17.05 11.97 -14.66
N PHE A 32 16.43 11.53 -15.75
CA PHE A 32 17.04 10.51 -16.59
C PHE A 32 18.27 11.03 -17.30
N ASN A 33 19.32 10.22 -17.26
CA ASN A 33 20.49 10.39 -18.10
C ASN A 33 20.40 9.50 -19.36
N SER A 34 19.69 8.38 -19.28
CA SER A 34 19.39 7.46 -20.39
C SER A 34 18.10 6.70 -20.11
N THR A 35 17.69 5.78 -20.98
CA THR A 35 16.50 4.90 -20.80
C THR A 35 16.47 4.20 -19.43
N CYS A 36 17.62 3.92 -18.83
CA CYS A 36 17.69 3.04 -17.65
C CYS A 36 18.53 3.54 -16.49
N SER A 37 18.96 4.80 -16.59
CA SER A 37 19.76 5.42 -15.54
C SER A 37 19.19 6.77 -15.19
N CYS A 38 19.23 7.09 -13.91
CA CYS A 38 18.79 8.40 -13.46
C CYS A 38 19.56 8.87 -12.23
N ASN A 39 19.57 10.19 -12.05
CA ASN A 39 20.25 10.84 -10.95
C ASN A 39 19.24 11.60 -10.10
N ASN A 40 19.31 11.45 -8.78
CA ASN A 40 18.50 12.19 -7.82
C ASN A 40 19.36 12.73 -6.67
N ALA A 41 18.70 13.28 -5.65
CA ALA A 41 19.41 13.83 -4.48
C ALA A 41 20.15 12.76 -3.66
N ASP A 42 19.73 11.49 -3.77
CA ASP A 42 20.30 10.36 -3.03
C ASP A 42 21.47 9.74 -3.80
N GLY A 43 21.51 9.90 -5.12
CA GLY A 43 22.63 9.49 -5.97
C GLY A 43 22.24 9.05 -7.36
N TYR A 44 23.14 8.27 -7.97
CA TYR A 44 22.98 7.70 -9.30
C TYR A 44 22.45 6.27 -9.22
N ILE A 45 21.40 5.96 -9.99
CA ILE A 45 20.79 4.64 -10.13
C ILE A 45 20.95 4.19 -11.58
N ASP A 46 21.32 2.93 -11.78
CA ASP A 46 21.61 2.36 -13.10
C ASP A 46 21.19 0.90 -13.19
N LEU A 47 20.16 0.61 -13.98
CA LEU A 47 19.64 -0.74 -14.16
C LEU A 47 20.26 -1.50 -15.35
N HIS A 48 21.20 -0.91 -16.11
CA HIS A 48 21.82 -1.62 -17.24
C HIS A 48 22.50 -2.95 -16.85
N PRO A 49 23.13 -3.09 -15.66
CA PRO A 49 23.75 -4.35 -15.27
C PRO A 49 22.79 -5.54 -15.17
N ILE A 50 21.50 -5.29 -14.93
CA ILE A 50 20.44 -6.31 -14.81
C ILE A 50 19.52 -6.33 -16.03
N ALA A 51 20.00 -5.81 -17.16
CA ALA A 51 19.25 -5.79 -18.41
C ALA A 51 19.95 -6.61 -19.49
N ASN A 52 19.19 -7.44 -20.18
CA ASN A 52 19.69 -8.29 -21.25
C ASN A 52 19.64 -7.52 -22.58
N ASN A 53 20.77 -7.35 -23.26
CA ASN A 53 20.84 -6.66 -24.57
C ASN A 53 20.77 -7.63 -25.77
N ASN A 54 20.31 -8.86 -25.56
CA ASN A 54 20.28 -9.94 -26.55
C ASN A 54 18.85 -10.29 -27.01
N ASN A 55 17.92 -9.33 -26.94
CA ASN A 55 16.51 -9.52 -27.31
C ASN A 55 15.78 -10.59 -26.49
N THR A 56 16.20 -10.83 -25.23
CA THR A 56 15.51 -11.73 -24.30
C THR A 56 15.16 -11.00 -23.00
N PRO A 57 14.08 -11.38 -22.30
CA PRO A 57 13.80 -10.86 -20.97
C PRO A 57 14.89 -11.27 -19.98
N HIS A 58 15.20 -10.39 -19.01
CA HIS A 58 16.09 -10.74 -17.90
C HIS A 58 15.30 -11.45 -16.79
N PHE A 59 14.09 -10.99 -16.53
CA PHE A 59 13.16 -11.63 -15.61
C PHE A 59 12.07 -12.32 -16.41
N SER A 60 11.93 -13.63 -16.26
CA SER A 60 10.90 -14.42 -16.94
C SER A 60 10.11 -15.23 -15.93
N ASN A 61 8.92 -15.66 -16.31
CA ASN A 61 8.07 -16.53 -15.49
C ASN A 61 7.66 -15.93 -14.13
N VAL A 62 7.58 -14.60 -14.04
CA VAL A 62 7.08 -13.92 -12.83
C VAL A 62 5.56 -14.11 -12.78
N THR A 63 5.02 -14.75 -11.75
CA THR A 63 3.59 -15.09 -11.68
C THR A 63 2.81 -14.15 -10.77
N ASP A 64 1.52 -13.93 -11.08
CA ASP A 64 0.57 -13.32 -10.14
C ASP A 64 -0.03 -14.32 -9.13
N GLY A 65 0.34 -15.60 -9.21
CA GLY A 65 -0.26 -16.68 -8.42
C GLY A 65 -1.56 -17.24 -9.00
N TYR A 66 -2.00 -16.76 -10.16
CA TYR A 66 -3.20 -17.18 -10.87
C TYR A 66 -2.87 -17.61 -12.31
N ASN A 67 -3.45 -16.93 -13.31
CA ASN A 67 -3.40 -17.31 -14.71
C ASN A 67 -2.55 -16.36 -15.55
N HIS A 68 -1.75 -15.49 -14.90
CA HIS A 68 -0.88 -14.56 -15.60
C HIS A 68 0.59 -14.76 -15.22
N VAL A 69 1.41 -14.69 -16.26
CA VAL A 69 2.86 -14.78 -16.17
C VAL A 69 3.45 -13.57 -16.88
N TYR A 70 4.51 -12.99 -16.31
CA TYR A 70 5.14 -11.78 -16.78
C TYR A 70 6.61 -12.01 -17.09
N SER A 71 7.06 -11.32 -18.14
CA SER A 71 8.45 -11.22 -18.53
C SER A 71 8.84 -9.74 -18.58
N PHE A 72 10.04 -9.39 -18.11
CA PHE A 72 10.51 -8.02 -17.98
C PHE A 72 12.00 -7.90 -18.33
N ASN A 73 12.34 -6.80 -18.99
CA ASN A 73 13.69 -6.34 -19.21
C ASN A 73 13.74 -4.81 -19.00
N PRO A 74 14.52 -4.28 -18.03
CA PRO A 74 14.45 -2.86 -17.69
C PRO A 74 14.84 -1.90 -18.80
N CYS A 75 15.85 -2.23 -19.61
CA CYS A 75 16.54 -1.23 -20.46
C CYS A 75 16.41 -1.46 -21.95
N TYR A 76 16.17 -2.70 -22.35
CA TYR A 76 16.15 -3.10 -23.74
C TYR A 76 14.82 -3.80 -24.02
N GLY A 77 14.25 -3.56 -25.20
CA GLY A 77 13.11 -4.34 -25.64
C GLY A 77 13.50 -5.79 -25.91
N PHE A 78 12.53 -6.68 -25.78
CA PHE A 78 12.63 -8.08 -26.19
C PHE A 78 11.39 -8.52 -26.97
N ASP A 79 11.53 -9.65 -27.66
CA ASP A 79 10.43 -10.29 -28.38
C ASP A 79 9.95 -11.55 -27.64
N GLU A 80 8.64 -11.69 -27.48
CA GLU A 80 8.03 -12.87 -26.87
C GLU A 80 6.62 -13.12 -27.45
N GLY A 81 6.41 -14.35 -27.93
CA GLY A 81 5.19 -14.69 -28.67
C GLY A 81 5.02 -13.85 -29.94
N SER A 82 3.79 -13.70 -30.41
CA SER A 82 3.46 -12.95 -31.65
C SER A 82 3.08 -11.49 -31.41
N VAL A 83 2.91 -11.07 -30.15
CA VAL A 83 2.35 -9.76 -29.78
C VAL A 83 3.38 -8.87 -29.11
N CYS A 84 4.22 -9.42 -28.23
CA CYS A 84 5.27 -8.65 -27.60
C CYS A 84 6.47 -8.57 -28.53
N GLN A 85 6.59 -7.43 -29.21
CA GLN A 85 7.69 -7.11 -30.12
C GLN A 85 8.36 -5.85 -29.59
N ASN A 86 9.66 -5.92 -29.31
CA ASN A 86 10.44 -4.86 -28.67
C ASN A 86 9.82 -4.37 -27.33
N ALA A 87 9.13 -5.26 -26.60
CA ALA A 87 8.47 -4.92 -25.35
C ALA A 87 9.50 -4.87 -24.20
N ALA A 88 9.32 -3.95 -23.24
CA ALA A 88 10.03 -4.02 -21.97
C ALA A 88 9.32 -4.95 -21.00
N ILE A 89 7.98 -5.00 -21.03
CA ILE A 89 7.16 -5.87 -20.17
C ILE A 89 6.08 -6.54 -21.01
N CYS A 90 6.02 -7.86 -20.91
CA CYS A 90 5.04 -8.71 -21.57
C CYS A 90 4.26 -9.53 -20.54
N GLN A 91 2.97 -9.75 -20.79
CA GLN A 91 2.11 -10.65 -20.03
C GLN A 91 1.63 -11.81 -20.91
N LEU A 92 1.74 -13.02 -20.40
CA LEU A 92 1.08 -14.22 -20.91
C LEU A 92 -0.13 -14.55 -20.04
N ASP A 93 -1.32 -14.56 -20.63
CA ASP A 93 -2.49 -15.24 -20.08
C ASP A 93 -2.35 -16.74 -20.37
N THR A 94 -2.10 -17.53 -19.34
CA THR A 94 -1.85 -18.97 -19.46
C THR A 94 -3.12 -19.76 -19.77
N THR A 95 -4.31 -19.22 -19.48
CA THR A 95 -5.59 -19.85 -19.78
C THR A 95 -5.96 -19.65 -21.25
N ALA A 96 -5.84 -18.42 -21.74
CA ALA A 96 -6.12 -18.08 -23.14
C ALA A 96 -4.94 -18.36 -24.09
N ASN A 97 -3.76 -18.70 -23.54
CA ASN A 97 -2.48 -18.78 -24.25
C ASN A 97 -2.22 -17.54 -25.11
N LYS A 98 -2.40 -16.35 -24.51
CA LYS A 98 -2.38 -15.07 -25.22
C LYS A 98 -1.39 -14.09 -24.59
N TYR A 99 -0.52 -13.55 -25.43
CA TYR A 99 0.42 -12.50 -25.06
C TYR A 99 -0.20 -11.11 -25.19
N ASN A 100 0.17 -10.21 -24.28
CA ASN A 100 -0.22 -8.82 -24.29
C ASN A 100 0.96 -7.93 -23.84
N VAL A 101 1.23 -6.86 -24.58
CA VAL A 101 2.25 -5.87 -24.21
C VAL A 101 1.74 -5.02 -23.06
N ILE A 102 2.56 -4.86 -22.01
CA ILE A 102 2.27 -3.92 -20.92
C ILE A 102 3.05 -2.62 -21.09
N GLY A 103 4.29 -2.66 -21.58
CA GLY A 103 5.03 -1.45 -21.88
C GLY A 103 6.31 -1.65 -22.69
N TYR A 104 6.81 -0.56 -23.27
CA TYR A 104 8.00 -0.52 -24.11
C TYR A 104 9.17 0.17 -23.40
N ALA A 105 10.41 -0.22 -23.74
CA ALA A 105 11.61 0.29 -23.08
C ALA A 105 11.81 1.80 -23.28
N ASP A 106 11.46 2.33 -24.46
CA ASP A 106 11.57 3.76 -24.81
C ASP A 106 10.53 4.66 -24.10
N THR A 107 9.47 4.07 -23.56
CA THR A 107 8.42 4.78 -22.81
C THR A 107 8.76 4.97 -21.33
N VAL A 108 9.89 4.43 -20.86
CA VAL A 108 10.28 4.49 -19.45
C VAL A 108 10.35 5.93 -18.93
N ARG A 109 9.68 6.19 -17.81
CA ARG A 109 9.70 7.48 -17.09
C ARG A 109 9.81 7.21 -15.59
N SER A 110 10.30 8.18 -14.83
CA SER A 110 10.60 8.08 -13.41
C SER A 110 9.48 8.79 -12.70
N VAL A 111 8.84 8.09 -11.79
CA VAL A 111 7.71 8.60 -11.03
C VAL A 111 8.05 8.41 -9.56
N SER A 112 7.81 9.43 -8.76
CA SER A 112 7.89 9.34 -7.30
C SER A 112 6.49 9.23 -6.72
N SER A 113 6.29 8.25 -5.84
CA SER A 113 5.08 8.11 -5.03
C SER A 113 5.43 8.27 -3.56
N SER A 114 4.59 8.96 -2.79
CA SER A 114 4.75 9.01 -1.33
C SER A 114 4.56 7.65 -0.66
N MET A 115 3.93 6.69 -1.35
CA MET A 115 3.66 5.36 -0.81
C MET A 115 4.70 4.33 -1.26
N TYR A 116 5.11 4.38 -2.53
CA TYR A 116 6.04 3.40 -3.11
C TYR A 116 7.48 3.89 -3.26
N GLY A 117 7.74 5.19 -3.08
CA GLY A 117 9.05 5.77 -3.35
C GLY A 117 9.30 5.95 -4.85
N LEU A 118 10.53 5.66 -5.30
CA LEU A 118 10.94 5.80 -6.69
C LEU A 118 10.49 4.61 -7.52
N MET A 119 9.86 4.90 -8.66
CA MET A 119 9.33 3.90 -9.59
C MET A 119 9.70 4.23 -11.03
N PHE A 120 9.91 3.21 -11.84
CA PHE A 120 9.98 3.33 -13.29
C PHE A 120 8.65 2.92 -13.90
N LYS A 121 8.06 3.84 -14.66
CA LYS A 121 6.80 3.69 -15.37
C LYS A 121 7.07 3.34 -16.83
N TYR A 122 6.48 2.25 -17.31
CA TYR A 122 6.49 1.82 -18.72
C TYR A 122 5.05 1.82 -19.24
N SER A 123 4.83 2.15 -20.51
CA SER A 123 3.49 2.20 -21.09
C SER A 123 3.40 1.49 -22.44
N SER A 124 2.27 0.82 -22.70
CA SER A 124 1.96 0.19 -23.99
C SER A 124 1.38 1.15 -25.02
N THR A 125 1.14 2.42 -24.63
CA THR A 125 0.78 3.45 -25.60
C THR A 125 2.00 3.78 -26.44
N THR A 126 2.07 3.18 -27.62
CA THR A 126 2.44 3.98 -28.79
C THR A 126 1.32 5.02 -28.98
N ASP A 127 1.55 6.16 -29.62
CA ASP A 127 0.59 7.27 -29.80
C ASP A 127 -0.70 6.92 -30.61
N MET A 128 -1.26 5.74 -30.41
CA MET A 128 -2.45 5.20 -31.06
C MET A 128 -3.72 5.61 -30.29
N PRO A 129 -4.72 6.19 -30.98
CA PRO A 129 -5.90 6.81 -30.38
C PRO A 129 -7.00 5.79 -29.98
N GLN A 130 -6.63 4.66 -29.36
CA GLN A 130 -7.58 3.65 -28.88
C GLN A 130 -7.55 3.59 -27.34
N PRO A 131 -8.53 4.20 -26.65
CA PRO A 131 -8.49 4.40 -25.20
C PRO A 131 -8.72 3.14 -24.35
N SER A 132 -8.95 1.96 -24.95
CA SER A 132 -9.41 0.76 -24.21
C SER A 132 -8.33 -0.28 -23.90
N ARG A 133 -7.06 -0.03 -24.23
CA ARG A 133 -5.97 -1.02 -24.02
C ARG A 133 -4.65 -0.42 -23.54
N ASN A 134 -4.69 0.79 -22.99
CA ASN A 134 -3.49 1.42 -22.45
C ASN A 134 -3.13 0.67 -21.17
N ARG A 135 -2.00 -0.04 -21.24
CA ARG A 135 -1.43 -0.74 -20.11
C ARG A 135 -0.23 0.04 -19.62
N THR A 136 -0.07 0.05 -18.33
CA THR A 136 1.03 0.75 -17.67
C THR A 136 1.60 -0.17 -16.61
N ALA A 137 2.92 -0.32 -16.61
CA ALA A 137 3.61 -0.96 -15.51
C ALA A 137 4.35 0.08 -14.67
N TYR A 138 4.27 -0.08 -13.35
CA TYR A 138 5.05 0.63 -12.37
C TYR A 138 6.00 -0.37 -11.69
N VAL A 139 7.29 -0.20 -11.95
CA VAL A 139 8.35 -1.00 -11.33
C VAL A 139 8.95 -0.19 -10.20
N VAL A 140 8.58 -0.54 -8.97
CA VAL A 140 9.08 0.09 -7.74
C VAL A 140 10.50 -0.40 -7.47
N LEU A 141 11.43 0.54 -7.35
CA LEU A 141 12.83 0.23 -7.11
C LEU A 141 13.07 0.03 -5.62
N VAL A 142 13.45 -1.18 -5.24
CA VAL A 142 13.78 -1.54 -3.85
C VAL A 142 15.26 -1.84 -3.75
N CYS A 143 15.99 -0.97 -3.04
CA CYS A 143 17.40 -1.20 -2.75
C CYS A 143 17.55 -2.42 -1.84
N ASP A 144 18.09 -3.50 -2.38
CA ASP A 144 18.44 -4.71 -1.66
C ASP A 144 19.87 -5.10 -2.00
N ALA A 145 20.80 -4.82 -1.08
CA ALA A 145 22.22 -5.08 -1.28
C ALA A 145 22.58 -6.58 -1.37
N THR A 146 21.61 -7.48 -1.14
CA THR A 146 21.82 -8.92 -1.15
C THR A 146 21.37 -9.60 -2.44
N LYS A 147 20.64 -8.89 -3.30
CA LYS A 147 20.05 -9.43 -4.53
C LYS A 147 20.60 -8.71 -5.75
N GLU A 148 21.11 -9.46 -6.72
CA GLU A 148 21.48 -8.88 -8.01
C GLU A 148 20.25 -8.34 -8.73
N GLY A 149 19.19 -9.13 -8.81
CA GLY A 149 17.88 -8.72 -9.31
C GLY A 149 16.81 -9.75 -8.96
N GLU A 150 15.67 -9.30 -8.45
CA GLU A 150 14.48 -10.11 -8.25
C GLU A 150 13.24 -9.27 -8.53
N LEU A 151 12.38 -9.75 -9.44
CA LEU A 151 11.13 -9.09 -9.78
C LEU A 151 9.95 -9.84 -9.17
N GLN A 152 9.09 -9.10 -8.46
CA GLN A 152 7.88 -9.63 -7.86
C GLN A 152 6.66 -8.86 -8.36
N PHE A 153 5.64 -9.57 -8.84
CA PHE A 153 4.33 -8.98 -9.11
C PHE A 153 3.63 -8.65 -7.78
N VAL A 154 3.08 -7.43 -7.69
CA VAL A 154 2.36 -6.97 -6.50
C VAL A 154 0.86 -7.07 -6.75
N GLN A 155 0.36 -6.31 -7.72
CA GLN A 155 -1.06 -6.22 -8.02
C GLN A 155 -1.31 -5.54 -9.37
N GLU A 156 -2.54 -5.69 -9.86
CA GLU A 156 -3.13 -4.86 -10.89
C GLU A 156 -4.23 -4.00 -10.26
N ASP A 157 -4.00 -2.69 -10.12
CA ASP A 157 -4.98 -1.77 -9.52
C ASP A 157 -4.70 -0.30 -9.89
N PRO A 158 -5.56 0.36 -10.69
CA PRO A 158 -6.78 -0.17 -11.31
C PRO A 158 -6.47 -1.15 -12.47
N VAL A 159 -7.52 -1.64 -13.13
CA VAL A 159 -7.39 -2.48 -14.34
C VAL A 159 -6.48 -1.80 -15.37
N ASN A 160 -5.53 -2.56 -15.89
CA ASN A 160 -4.42 -2.18 -16.77
C ASN A 160 -3.27 -1.38 -16.13
N GLU A 161 -3.24 -1.19 -14.81
CA GLU A 161 -2.09 -0.66 -14.08
C GLU A 161 -1.43 -1.73 -13.22
N PHE A 162 -0.25 -2.18 -13.64
CA PHE A 162 0.46 -3.31 -13.06
C PHE A 162 1.60 -2.80 -12.17
N TYR A 163 1.70 -3.33 -10.96
CA TYR A 163 2.73 -2.93 -9.99
C TYR A 163 3.67 -4.10 -9.73
N PHE A 164 4.98 -3.80 -9.74
CA PHE A 164 6.04 -4.75 -9.47
C PHE A 164 7.03 -4.17 -8.46
N TYR A 165 7.58 -5.03 -7.60
CA TYR A 165 8.80 -4.71 -6.86
C TYR A 165 10.01 -5.27 -7.60
N LEU A 166 11.03 -4.43 -7.78
CA LEU A 166 12.35 -4.84 -8.27
C LEU A 166 13.36 -4.68 -7.13
N TYR A 167 13.72 -5.80 -6.51
CA TYR A 167 14.78 -5.85 -5.51
C TYR A 167 16.13 -6.00 -6.21
N SER A 168 17.04 -5.06 -6.02
CA SER A 168 18.35 -5.12 -6.66
C SER A 168 19.38 -4.25 -5.96
N THR A 169 20.65 -4.69 -5.98
CA THR A 169 21.82 -3.87 -5.67
C THR A 169 21.92 -2.65 -6.59
N HIS A 170 21.44 -2.77 -7.82
CA HIS A 170 21.44 -1.72 -8.84
C HIS A 170 20.30 -0.71 -8.69
N ALA A 171 19.31 -1.02 -7.84
CA ALA A 171 18.28 -0.07 -7.40
C ALA A 171 18.75 0.84 -6.25
N CYS A 172 19.92 0.57 -5.66
CA CYS A 172 20.52 1.42 -4.64
C CYS A 172 21.16 2.65 -5.26
N ALA A 173 20.79 3.84 -4.77
CA ALA A 173 21.44 5.07 -5.20
C ALA A 173 22.91 5.07 -4.77
N ILE A 174 23.81 5.21 -5.74
CA ILE A 174 25.24 5.38 -5.49
C ILE A 174 25.47 6.86 -5.18
N PRO A 175 25.88 7.23 -3.95
CA PRO A 175 26.10 8.63 -3.62
C PRO A 175 27.12 9.24 -4.58
N PRO A 176 26.97 10.52 -4.95
CA PRO A 176 27.99 11.20 -5.73
C PRO A 176 29.31 11.09 -4.97
N ALA A 177 30.38 10.68 -5.67
CA ALA A 177 31.70 10.61 -5.07
C ALA A 177 31.96 11.93 -4.32
N PRO A 178 32.44 11.91 -3.06
CA PRO A 178 32.66 13.12 -2.29
C PRO A 178 33.56 14.02 -3.13
N THR A 179 33.01 15.17 -3.56
CA THR A 179 33.73 16.15 -4.35
C THR A 179 34.94 16.55 -3.53
N SER A 180 36.10 15.96 -3.85
CA SER A 180 37.35 16.34 -3.23
C SER A 180 37.48 17.85 -3.46
N PRO A 181 37.64 18.69 -2.41
CA PRO A 181 37.59 20.14 -2.51
C PRO A 181 38.61 20.81 -3.46
N GLY A 182 39.41 20.05 -4.21
CA GLY A 182 40.35 20.56 -5.20
C GLY A 182 40.23 19.94 -6.60
N ALA A 183 39.28 19.03 -6.84
CA ALA A 183 39.07 18.48 -8.19
C ALA A 183 38.25 19.49 -9.01
N ALA A 184 38.98 20.35 -9.74
CA ALA A 184 38.42 21.30 -10.71
C ALA A 184 37.28 20.65 -11.50
N THR A 185 36.13 21.32 -11.52
CA THR A 185 34.94 20.98 -12.29
C THR A 185 35.36 20.51 -13.68
N ARG A 186 35.41 19.19 -13.91
CA ARG A 186 35.42 18.67 -15.26
C ARG A 186 34.08 19.08 -15.82
N THR A 187 34.10 20.11 -16.67
CA THR A 187 33.04 20.39 -17.62
C THR A 187 32.72 19.05 -18.28
N PHE A 188 31.58 18.46 -17.89
CA PHE A 188 31.00 17.35 -18.61
C PHE A 188 30.88 17.86 -20.05
N TRP A 189 31.70 17.28 -20.93
CA TRP A 189 31.68 17.60 -22.35
C TRP A 189 30.30 17.19 -22.83
N THR A 190 29.39 18.16 -22.91
CA THR A 190 28.14 17.97 -23.63
C THR A 190 28.57 17.74 -25.08
N PRO A 191 28.31 16.56 -25.67
CA PRO A 191 28.53 16.40 -27.10
C PRO A 191 27.76 17.51 -27.82
N PRO A 192 28.36 18.13 -28.85
CA PRO A 192 27.67 19.17 -29.61
C PRO A 192 26.31 18.64 -30.07
N PRO A 193 25.24 19.42 -29.94
CA PRO A 193 23.91 18.98 -30.36
C PRO A 193 23.98 18.51 -31.81
N PRO A 194 23.39 17.35 -32.16
CA PRO A 194 23.31 16.93 -33.55
C PRO A 194 22.65 18.05 -34.37
N PRO A 195 23.07 18.27 -35.64
CA PRO A 195 22.53 19.33 -36.48
C PRO A 195 21.00 19.19 -36.55
N VAL A 196 20.32 20.18 -35.98
CA VAL A 196 18.86 20.26 -35.96
C VAL A 196 18.37 20.34 -37.40
N ARG A 197 17.80 19.24 -37.89
CA ARG A 197 17.13 19.21 -39.19
C ARG A 197 15.79 19.92 -39.00
N THR A 198 15.71 21.16 -39.46
CA THR A 198 14.49 21.98 -39.44
C THR A 198 13.46 21.39 -40.42
N THR A 199 12.65 20.45 -39.95
CA THR A 199 11.39 20.09 -40.59
C THR A 199 10.30 21.01 -40.06
N ALA A 200 9.68 21.78 -40.96
CA ALA A 200 8.54 22.64 -40.66
C ALA A 200 7.42 21.84 -39.99
N GLY A 201 7.10 22.19 -38.76
CA GLY A 201 6.06 21.54 -37.97
C GLY A 201 4.65 21.91 -38.47
N PRO A 202 3.66 20.99 -38.36
CA PRO A 202 2.25 21.30 -38.56
C PRO A 202 1.71 22.20 -37.43
N PRO A 203 0.57 22.88 -37.65
CA PRO A 203 -0.01 23.79 -36.67
C PRO A 203 -0.42 23.05 -35.39
N THR A 204 0.12 23.51 -34.26
CA THR A 204 -0.21 23.05 -32.91
C THR A 204 -1.65 23.42 -32.54
N THR A 205 -2.50 22.40 -32.42
CA THR A 205 -3.82 22.49 -31.79
C THR A 205 -3.67 22.43 -30.26
N PRO A 206 -4.37 23.27 -29.48
CA PRO A 206 -4.27 23.25 -28.02
C PRO A 206 -4.77 21.92 -27.44
N SER A 207 -3.90 21.26 -26.67
CA SER A 207 -4.18 20.02 -25.95
C SER A 207 -5.23 20.28 -24.85
N PRO A 208 -6.28 19.45 -24.74
CA PRO A 208 -7.24 19.55 -23.64
C PRO A 208 -6.54 19.23 -22.32
N THR A 209 -6.64 20.16 -21.38
CA THR A 209 -6.18 20.01 -20.00
C THR A 209 -7.09 18.99 -19.30
N SER A 210 -6.67 17.73 -19.24
CA SER A 210 -7.33 16.71 -18.42
C SER A 210 -7.05 17.00 -16.95
N LEU A 211 -8.10 17.32 -16.20
CA LEU A 211 -8.07 17.51 -14.75
C LEU A 211 -7.64 16.20 -14.06
N PRO A 212 -6.68 16.24 -13.11
CA PRO A 212 -6.28 15.07 -12.36
C PRO A 212 -7.38 14.71 -11.35
N VAL A 213 -8.03 13.56 -11.54
CA VAL A 213 -8.84 12.94 -10.51
C VAL A 213 -7.88 12.24 -9.54
N ILE A 214 -7.41 12.99 -8.54
CA ILE A 214 -6.58 12.45 -7.46
C ILE A 214 -7.52 11.80 -6.45
N PHE A 215 -7.85 10.53 -6.66
CA PHE A 215 -8.38 9.71 -5.56
C PHE A 215 -7.22 9.42 -4.60
N SER A 216 -7.22 10.13 -3.48
CA SER A 216 -6.20 10.01 -2.44
C SER A 216 -6.43 8.70 -1.67
N GLN A 217 -5.59 7.70 -1.91
CA GLN A 217 -5.60 6.40 -1.20
C GLN A 217 -5.43 6.55 0.32
N LYS A 218 -4.92 7.71 0.79
CA LYS A 218 -4.90 8.08 2.22
C LYS A 218 -6.31 8.26 2.80
N ALA A 219 -7.28 8.65 1.98
CA ALA A 219 -8.67 8.84 2.42
C ALA A 219 -9.33 7.51 2.77
N GLU A 220 -9.02 6.40 2.09
CA GLU A 220 -9.61 5.10 2.41
C GLU A 220 -9.06 4.50 3.70
N VAL A 221 -7.74 4.61 3.93
CA VAL A 221 -7.13 4.15 5.19
C VAL A 221 -7.66 4.96 6.37
N VAL A 222 -7.80 6.28 6.20
CA VAL A 222 -8.40 7.16 7.22
C VAL A 222 -9.88 6.82 7.45
N LEU A 223 -10.64 6.56 6.38
CA LEU A 223 -12.05 6.17 6.49
C LEU A 223 -12.21 4.83 7.23
N MET A 224 -11.38 3.84 6.92
CA MET A 224 -11.37 2.54 7.60
C MET A 224 -11.02 2.69 9.09
N LEU A 225 -10.03 3.52 9.41
CA LEU A 225 -9.67 3.82 10.80
C LEU A 225 -10.80 4.55 11.54
N CYS A 226 -11.48 5.50 10.89
CA CYS A 226 -12.65 6.20 11.45
C CYS A 226 -13.80 5.22 11.73
N ILE A 227 -14.11 4.30 10.81
CA ILE A 227 -15.15 3.28 11.01
C ILE A 227 -14.79 2.38 12.21
N LEU A 228 -13.53 1.94 12.31
CA LEU A 228 -13.08 1.12 13.43
C LEU A 228 -13.21 1.84 14.78
N ILE A 229 -12.85 3.12 14.86
CA ILE A 229 -13.02 3.93 16.08
C ILE A 229 -14.49 4.06 16.47
N VAL A 230 -15.39 4.31 15.50
CA VAL A 230 -16.83 4.39 15.75
C VAL A 230 -17.37 3.06 16.28
N LEU A 231 -16.95 1.93 15.72
CA LEU A 231 -17.34 0.60 16.20
C LEU A 231 -16.87 0.34 17.63
N ILE A 232 -15.64 0.72 17.98
CA ILE A 232 -15.12 0.60 19.35
C ILE A 232 -15.96 1.43 20.34
N ILE A 233 -16.32 2.66 19.96
CA ILE A 233 -17.16 3.54 20.79
C ILE A 233 -18.55 2.93 20.97
N LEU A 234 -19.17 2.43 19.90
CA LEU A 234 -20.48 1.79 19.97
C LEU A 234 -20.46 0.54 20.86
N CYS A 235 -19.44 -0.31 20.72
CA CYS A 235 -19.25 -1.47 21.59
C CYS A 235 -19.09 -1.04 23.07
N GLY A 236 -18.31 0.01 23.33
CA GLY A 236 -18.16 0.57 24.68
C GLY A 236 -19.48 1.07 25.29
N LEU A 237 -20.31 1.76 24.50
CA LEU A 237 -21.62 2.25 24.93
C LEU A 237 -22.60 1.10 25.21
N VAL A 238 -22.61 0.06 24.38
CA VAL A 238 -23.43 -1.14 24.60
C VAL A 238 -23.01 -1.84 25.91
N ILE A 239 -21.71 -2.06 26.12
CA ILE A 239 -21.19 -2.66 27.35
C ILE A 239 -21.59 -1.82 28.58
N LEU A 240 -21.43 -0.49 28.51
CA LEU A 240 -21.82 0.41 29.59
C LEU A 240 -23.32 0.32 29.90
N SER A 241 -24.18 0.27 28.88
CA SER A 241 -25.63 0.14 29.05
C SER A 241 -26.01 -1.17 29.74
N VAL A 242 -25.36 -2.28 29.37
CA VAL A 242 -25.57 -3.60 29.99
C VAL A 242 -25.13 -3.55 31.45
N CYS A 243 -23.98 -2.96 31.76
CA CYS A 243 -23.51 -2.81 33.14
C CYS A 243 -24.47 -1.98 34.00
N VAL A 244 -24.97 -0.84 33.48
CA VAL A 244 -25.96 -0.01 34.18
C VAL A 244 -27.26 -0.77 34.41
N PHE A 245 -27.73 -1.51 33.41
CA PHE A 245 -28.94 -2.32 33.52
C PHE A 245 -28.78 -3.45 34.55
N SER A 246 -27.65 -4.18 34.53
CA SER A 246 -27.32 -5.20 35.53
C SER A 246 -27.23 -4.62 36.94
N ALA A 247 -26.65 -3.42 37.09
CA ALA A 247 -26.60 -2.73 38.39
C ALA A 247 -28.00 -2.36 38.90
N ARG A 248 -28.89 -1.87 38.03
CA ARG A 248 -30.28 -1.57 38.38
C ARG A 248 -31.06 -2.83 38.79
N LEU A 249 -30.95 -3.92 38.04
CA LEU A 249 -31.58 -5.20 38.39
C LEU A 249 -31.14 -5.70 39.76
N LYS A 250 -29.84 -5.56 40.09
CA LYS A 250 -29.32 -5.93 41.40
C LYS A 250 -29.92 -5.06 42.52
N SER A 251 -30.09 -3.76 42.28
CA SER A 251 -30.73 -2.84 43.25
C SER A 251 -32.18 -3.23 43.53
N THR A 252 -32.97 -3.53 42.51
CA THR A 252 -34.38 -3.92 42.67
C THR A 252 -34.56 -5.24 43.42
N ASN A 253 -33.64 -6.19 43.24
CA ASN A 253 -33.67 -7.46 43.96
C ASN A 253 -33.34 -7.30 45.46
N ASN A 254 -32.46 -6.36 45.81
CA ASN A 254 -32.13 -6.09 47.21
C ASN A 254 -33.32 -5.45 47.96
N GLU A 255 -34.04 -4.52 47.33
CA GLU A 255 -35.23 -3.88 47.93
C GLU A 255 -36.36 -4.89 48.20
N LYS A 256 -36.58 -5.85 47.29
CA LYS A 256 -37.55 -6.94 47.50
C LYS A 256 -37.14 -7.90 48.62
N ALA A 257 -35.85 -8.10 48.86
CA ALA A 257 -35.37 -8.97 49.94
C ALA A 257 -35.65 -8.36 51.32
N GLU A 258 -35.55 -7.04 51.48
CA GLU A 258 -35.85 -6.36 52.75
C GLU A 258 -37.37 -6.34 53.05
N LEU A 259 -38.22 -6.11 52.05
CA LEU A 259 -39.68 -6.17 52.22
C LEU A 259 -40.18 -7.57 52.58
N GLY A 260 -39.51 -8.63 52.11
CA GLY A 260 -39.83 -10.02 52.45
C GLY A 260 -39.49 -10.41 53.90
N GLN A 261 -38.50 -9.75 54.53
CA GLN A 261 -38.13 -10.01 55.93
C GLN A 261 -39.10 -9.38 56.94
N SER A 262 -39.77 -8.29 56.58
CA SER A 262 -40.77 -7.65 57.46
C SER A 262 -42.10 -8.40 57.53
N ALA A 263 -42.38 -9.33 56.61
CA ALA A 263 -43.63 -10.09 56.57
C ALA A 263 -43.61 -11.38 57.41
N ASN A 264 -42.46 -11.79 57.97
CA ASN A 264 -42.32 -13.08 58.67
C ASN A 264 -42.09 -12.95 60.19
N TYR A 265 -42.39 -11.79 60.79
CA TYR A 265 -42.27 -11.54 62.23
C TYR A 265 -43.62 -11.45 62.97
N GLY A 266 -44.71 -11.93 62.36
CA GLY A 266 -46.07 -11.80 62.89
C GLY A 266 -46.93 -13.05 62.73
N THR A 267 -46.49 -14.19 63.27
CA THR A 267 -47.39 -15.31 63.60
C THR A 267 -46.76 -16.17 64.69
N LYS A 268 -46.63 -15.56 65.87
CA LYS A 268 -46.49 -16.27 67.14
C LYS A 268 -47.69 -15.86 68.01
N ASP A 269 -48.31 -16.86 68.60
CA ASP A 269 -49.43 -16.81 69.56
C ASP A 269 -50.83 -16.52 69.00
N GLU A 270 -51.53 -17.61 68.65
CA GLU A 270 -52.89 -17.83 69.17
C GLU A 270 -53.10 -19.32 69.53
N THR A 271 -52.87 -19.61 70.82
CA THR A 271 -53.82 -20.22 71.75
C THR A 271 -54.77 -21.31 71.23
N LYS A 272 -54.56 -22.57 71.68
CA LYS A 272 -55.66 -23.55 71.82
C LYS A 272 -55.70 -24.10 73.24
N ILE A 273 -56.39 -23.36 74.11
CA ILE A 273 -56.94 -23.80 75.39
C ILE A 273 -58.34 -24.37 75.13
N ARG A 274 -58.65 -25.54 75.70
CA ARG A 274 -59.97 -26.07 76.12
C ARG A 274 -59.93 -27.60 76.03
N LEU A 275 -60.52 -28.39 76.91
CA LEU A 275 -61.18 -28.19 78.21
C LEU A 275 -61.31 -29.60 78.81
N LYS A 276 -61.28 -29.63 80.14
CA LYS A 276 -61.52 -30.72 81.07
C LYS A 276 -62.91 -31.36 80.85
N THR A 277 -63.01 -32.69 80.97
CA THR A 277 -64.24 -33.33 81.48
C THR A 277 -63.90 -34.60 82.26
N ASP A 278 -64.36 -34.62 83.50
CA ASP A 278 -64.30 -35.70 84.48
C ASP A 278 -65.22 -36.89 84.08
N PHE A 279 -64.81 -38.11 84.42
CA PHE A 279 -65.55 -39.14 85.18
C PHE A 279 -64.72 -40.43 85.28
#